data_AF-A0A8S3Y2D4-F1
#
_entry.id   AF-A0A8S3Y2D4-F1
#
_cell.length_a   1.000
_cell.length_b   1.000
_cell.length_c   1.000
_cell.angle_alpha   90.00
_cell.angle_beta   90.00
_cell.angle_gamma   90.00
#
_symmetry.space_group_name_H-M   'P 1'
#
loop_
_entity.id
_entity.type
_entity.pdbx_description
1 polymer ?
#
loop_
_entity_poly.entity_id
_entity_poly.type
_entity_poly.pdbx_seq_one_letter_code
_entity_poly.pdbx_strand_id
1 'polypeptide(L)'
;MRESAPIIESKFTDTNTNKRKNLEWIRVQKSLKELTGKSREITQLKGFWRRTKVAAKKSVAQHRRALQATGGGQRPTSPGDDHLKIVELCPTDFVIEENLYDSDAVPQHVEVIVLGGTEEQNNTLYDIDEDEILPAEEPAEQQMITVANVHSEEVKKL
;
A
#
# COMPACT_ATOMS: atom_id res chain seq x y z
N MET A 1 15.17 -7.11 11.71
CA MET A 1 13.89 -7.04 10.96
C MET A 1 13.80 -5.86 10.01
N ARG A 2 14.34 -4.66 10.34
CA ARG A 2 14.20 -3.46 9.49
C ARG A 2 14.64 -3.66 8.03
N GLU A 3 15.77 -4.34 7.81
CA GLU A 3 16.29 -4.62 6.47
C GLU A 3 15.53 -5.74 5.73
N SER A 4 15.10 -6.78 6.45
CA SER A 4 14.45 -7.96 5.83
C SER A 4 12.96 -7.77 5.58
N ALA A 5 12.31 -6.79 6.23
CA ALA A 5 10.86 -6.58 6.14
C ALA A 5 10.37 -6.34 4.70
N PRO A 6 10.98 -5.47 3.88
CA PRO A 6 10.50 -5.24 2.50
C PRO A 6 10.52 -6.51 1.62
N ILE A 7 11.47 -7.41 1.86
CA ILE A 7 11.60 -8.66 1.09
C ILE A 7 10.58 -9.68 1.60
N ILE A 8 10.48 -9.83 2.93
CA ILE A 8 9.57 -10.78 3.57
C ILE A 8 8.09 -10.41 3.31
N GLU A 9 7.76 -9.12 3.31
CA GLU A 9 6.40 -8.59 3.14
C GLU A 9 5.97 -8.37 1.69
N SER A 10 6.87 -8.63 0.74
CA SER A 10 6.55 -8.54 -0.68
C SER A 10 5.28 -9.36 -1.00
N LYS A 11 4.36 -8.78 -1.77
CA LYS A 11 3.12 -9.48 -2.19
C LYS A 11 3.34 -10.43 -3.38
N PHE A 12 4.50 -10.40 -4.03
CA PHE A 12 4.80 -11.31 -5.15
C PHE A 12 4.90 -12.77 -4.67
N THR A 13 4.32 -13.66 -5.47
CA THR A 13 4.19 -15.10 -5.18
C THR A 13 4.99 -15.97 -6.14
N ASP A 14 5.82 -15.37 -7.00
CA ASP A 14 6.65 -16.10 -7.95
C ASP A 14 7.75 -16.92 -7.25
N THR A 15 8.25 -17.94 -7.95
CA THR A 15 9.25 -18.87 -7.41
C THR A 15 10.52 -18.16 -6.93
N ASN A 16 10.98 -17.14 -7.65
CA ASN A 16 12.20 -16.41 -7.28
C ASN A 16 11.98 -15.59 -6.01
N THR A 17 10.88 -14.83 -5.94
CA THR A 17 10.53 -14.08 -4.73
C THR A 17 10.34 -15.00 -3.53
N ASN A 18 9.69 -16.15 -3.68
CA ASN A 18 9.53 -17.10 -2.58
C ASN A 18 10.87 -17.67 -2.08
N LYS A 19 11.81 -17.96 -3.00
CA LYS A 19 13.18 -18.34 -2.63
C LYS A 19 13.88 -17.23 -1.85
N ARG A 20 13.81 -15.98 -2.33
CA ARG A 20 14.38 -14.81 -1.65
C ARG A 20 13.80 -14.60 -0.27
N LYS A 21 12.48 -14.68 -0.12
CA LYS A 21 11.79 -14.62 1.18
C LYS A 21 12.31 -15.68 2.14
N ASN A 22 12.44 -16.93 1.69
CA ASN A 22 12.94 -18.02 2.52
C ASN A 22 14.41 -17.79 2.95
N LEU A 23 15.27 -17.31 2.04
CA LEU A 23 16.65 -16.95 2.38
C LEU A 23 16.71 -15.82 3.42
N GLU A 24 15.85 -14.80 3.30
CA GLU A 24 15.76 -13.73 4.30
C GLU A 24 15.25 -14.24 5.65
N TRP A 25 14.31 -15.18 5.68
CA TRP A 25 13.89 -15.82 6.93
C TRP A 25 15.04 -16.58 7.62
N ILE A 26 15.89 -17.25 6.84
CA ILE A 26 17.10 -17.91 7.36
C ILE A 26 18.08 -16.87 7.92
N ARG A 27 18.26 -15.74 7.22
CA ARG A 27 19.10 -14.62 7.70
C ARG A 27 18.60 -14.06 9.03
N VAL A 28 17.29 -13.82 9.15
CA VAL A 28 16.66 -13.37 10.40
C VAL A 28 16.85 -14.38 11.52
N GLN A 29 16.65 -15.67 11.24
CA GLN A 29 16.85 -16.75 12.22
C GLN A 29 18.30 -16.77 12.73
N LYS A 30 19.28 -16.66 11.82
CA LYS A 30 20.71 -16.62 12.16
C LYS A 30 21.03 -15.41 13.04
N SER A 31 20.59 -14.22 12.64
CA SER A 31 20.78 -13.00 13.43
C SER A 31 20.14 -13.09 14.82
N LEU A 32 18.94 -13.67 14.94
CA LEU A 32 18.30 -13.87 16.24
C LEU A 32 19.10 -14.84 17.12
N LYS A 33 19.61 -15.91 16.54
CA LYS A 33 20.45 -16.89 17.25
C LYS A 33 21.74 -16.24 17.75
N GLU A 34 22.37 -15.40 16.93
CA GLU A 34 23.57 -14.64 17.32
C GLU A 34 23.28 -13.67 18.48
N LEU A 35 22.13 -12.99 18.46
CA LEU A 35 21.74 -12.02 19.49
C LEU A 35 21.27 -12.66 20.80
N THR A 36 20.53 -13.78 20.73
CA THR A 36 19.85 -14.37 21.90
C THR A 36 20.51 -15.66 22.40
N GLY A 37 21.41 -16.25 21.60
CA GLY A 37 21.99 -17.59 21.85
C GLY A 37 21.02 -18.75 21.65
N LYS A 38 19.74 -18.48 21.36
CA LYS A 38 18.67 -19.49 21.23
C LYS A 38 18.24 -19.64 19.78
N SER A 39 18.14 -20.88 19.32
CA SER A 39 17.56 -21.20 18.01
C SER A 39 16.04 -21.27 18.12
N ARG A 40 15.34 -20.79 17.09
CA ARG A 40 13.89 -20.96 16.90
C ARG A 40 13.64 -21.45 15.49
N GLU A 41 12.64 -22.28 15.30
CA GLU A 41 12.26 -22.75 13.96
C GLU A 41 11.70 -21.62 13.10
N ILE A 42 11.93 -21.68 11.78
CA ILE A 42 11.46 -20.64 10.85
C ILE A 42 9.94 -20.54 10.88
N THR A 43 9.23 -21.66 11.04
CA THR A 43 7.76 -21.68 11.18
C THR A 43 7.30 -20.91 12.42
N GLN A 44 8.03 -21.03 13.53
CA GLN A 44 7.75 -20.28 14.77
C GLN A 44 8.00 -18.79 14.58
N LEU A 45 9.07 -18.41 13.86
CA LEU A 45 9.39 -17.01 13.55
C LEU A 45 8.33 -16.37 12.66
N LYS A 46 7.90 -17.07 11.60
CA LYS A 46 6.79 -16.64 10.74
C LYS A 46 5.50 -16.46 11.55
N GLY A 47 5.18 -17.43 12.42
CA GLY A 47 4.01 -17.37 13.29
C GLY A 47 4.08 -16.23 14.31
N PHE A 48 5.24 -16.01 14.92
CA PHE A 48 5.48 -14.88 15.82
C PHE A 48 5.26 -13.55 15.09
N TRP A 49 5.90 -13.38 13.94
CA TRP A 49 5.78 -12.18 13.13
C TRP A 49 4.33 -11.86 12.76
N ARG A 50 3.56 -12.87 12.30
CA ARG A 50 2.13 -12.72 12.02
C ARG A 50 1.36 -12.21 13.24
N ARG A 51 1.58 -12.80 14.41
CA ARG A 51 0.90 -12.37 15.65
C ARG A 51 1.30 -10.96 16.06
N THR A 52 2.57 -10.60 15.91
CA THR A 52 3.07 -9.25 16.22
C THR A 52 2.41 -8.20 15.34
N LYS A 53 2.25 -8.46 14.03
CA LYS A 53 1.51 -7.56 13.13
C LYS A 53 0.06 -7.39 13.55
N VAL A 54 -0.63 -8.49 13.86
CA VAL A 54 -2.03 -8.44 14.33
C VAL A 54 -2.17 -7.66 15.64
N ALA A 55 -1.25 -7.88 16.59
CA ALA A 55 -1.24 -7.14 17.86
C ALA A 55 -1.03 -5.64 17.65
N ALA A 56 -0.08 -5.26 16.79
CA ALA A 56 0.15 -3.86 16.42
C ALA A 56 -1.08 -3.24 15.76
N LYS A 57 -1.70 -3.92 14.79
CA LYS A 57 -2.93 -3.46 14.12
C LYS A 57 -4.07 -3.24 15.11
N LYS A 58 -4.25 -4.17 16.06
CA LYS A 58 -5.25 -4.04 17.12
C LYS A 58 -4.97 -2.82 18.00
N SER A 59 -3.73 -2.65 18.46
CA SER A 59 -3.35 -1.54 19.35
C SER A 59 -3.57 -0.17 18.69
N VAL A 60 -3.14 -0.01 17.44
CA VAL A 60 -3.33 1.23 16.68
C VAL A 60 -4.81 1.50 16.39
N ALA A 61 -5.57 0.48 16.00
CA ALA A 61 -7.01 0.62 15.76
C ALA A 61 -7.78 1.00 17.04
N GLN A 62 -7.43 0.40 18.18
CA GLN A 62 -8.01 0.75 19.48
C GLN A 62 -7.68 2.19 19.87
N HIS A 63 -6.44 2.62 19.69
CA HIS A 63 -6.05 4.01 19.96
C HIS A 63 -6.82 4.99 19.08
N ARG A 64 -6.91 4.72 17.76
CA ARG A 64 -7.70 5.55 16.83
C ARG A 64 -9.16 5.66 17.25
N ARG A 65 -9.80 4.53 17.57
CA ARG A 65 -11.18 4.51 18.04
C ARG A 65 -11.34 5.31 19.34
N ALA A 66 -10.41 5.17 20.27
CA ALA A 66 -10.46 5.89 21.54
C ALA A 66 -10.27 7.40 21.35
N LEU A 67 -9.47 7.85 20.37
CA LEU A 67 -9.34 9.27 20.03
C LEU A 67 -10.64 9.85 19.47
N GLN A 68 -11.43 9.04 18.77
CA GLN A 68 -12.71 9.42 18.19
C GLN A 68 -13.88 9.32 19.17
N ALA A 69 -13.66 8.79 20.38
CA ALA A 69 -14.70 8.67 21.38
C ALA A 69 -15.12 10.07 21.87
N THR A 70 -16.37 10.43 21.65
CA THR A 70 -16.96 11.69 22.13
C THR A 70 -17.46 11.49 23.55
N GLY A 71 -17.02 12.35 24.49
CA GLY A 71 -17.44 12.22 25.90
C GLY A 71 -16.56 12.90 26.95
N GLY A 72 -15.76 13.91 26.57
CA GLY A 72 -14.98 14.71 27.53
C GLY A 72 -13.94 13.95 28.37
N GLY A 73 -13.67 12.69 28.04
CA GLY A 73 -12.73 11.84 28.75
C GLY A 73 -11.26 12.24 28.56
N GLN A 74 -10.38 11.64 29.35
CA GLN A 74 -8.94 11.81 29.17
C GLN A 74 -8.49 11.27 27.81
N ARG A 75 -7.51 11.94 27.20
CA ARG A 75 -6.90 11.49 25.94
C ARG A 75 -6.34 10.07 26.12
N PRO A 76 -6.64 9.12 25.21
CA PRO A 76 -6.13 7.76 25.31
C PRO A 76 -4.60 7.73 25.22
N THR A 77 -4.00 6.81 25.95
CA THR A 77 -2.55 6.55 25.88
C THR A 77 -2.15 6.15 24.46
N SER A 78 -1.02 6.67 23.99
CA SER A 78 -0.43 6.29 22.71
C SER A 78 -0.18 4.79 22.62
N PRO A 79 -0.26 4.16 21.42
CA PRO A 79 0.26 2.81 21.21
C PRO A 79 1.74 2.76 21.60
N GLY A 80 2.20 1.59 22.07
CA GLY A 80 3.62 1.41 22.41
C GLY A 80 4.54 1.54 21.19
N ASP A 81 5.76 2.03 21.41
CA ASP A 81 6.75 2.30 20.37
C ASP A 81 7.03 1.08 19.48
N ASP A 82 7.06 -0.11 20.07
CA ASP A 82 7.21 -1.37 19.33
C ASP A 82 6.09 -1.56 18.29
N HIS A 83 4.85 -1.24 18.64
CA HIS A 83 3.71 -1.36 17.72
C HIS A 83 3.79 -0.35 16.59
N LEU A 84 4.16 0.90 16.90
CA LEU A 84 4.41 1.94 15.89
C LEU A 84 5.53 1.52 14.93
N LYS A 85 6.58 0.88 15.46
CA LYS A 85 7.66 0.36 14.63
C LYS A 85 7.21 -0.72 13.68
N ILE A 86 6.31 -1.60 14.11
CA ILE A 86 5.76 -2.66 13.25
C ILE A 86 4.90 -2.08 12.12
N VAL A 87 4.16 -1.00 12.39
CA VAL A 87 3.40 -0.26 11.36
C VAL A 87 4.33 0.30 10.29
N GLU A 88 5.44 0.94 10.68
CA GLU A 88 6.47 1.46 9.76
C GLU A 88 7.03 0.36 8.85
N LEU A 89 7.18 -0.86 9.36
CA LEU A 89 7.75 -1.98 8.59
C LEU A 89 6.78 -2.58 7.56
N CYS A 90 5.47 -2.40 7.71
CA CYS A 90 4.45 -3.04 6.87
C CYS A 90 3.34 -2.06 6.47
N PRO A 91 3.64 -0.94 5.79
CA PRO A 91 2.66 0.14 5.57
C PRO A 91 1.39 -0.34 4.86
N THR A 92 1.52 -1.26 3.91
CA THR A 92 0.39 -1.81 3.13
C THR A 92 -0.61 -2.61 3.97
N ASP A 93 -0.22 -3.14 5.14
CA ASP A 93 -1.13 -3.96 5.97
C ASP A 93 -2.08 -3.11 6.84
N PHE A 94 -1.84 -1.78 6.90
CA PHE A 94 -2.57 -0.83 7.76
C PHE A 94 -3.39 0.21 6.97
N VAL A 95 -3.50 0.05 5.65
CA VAL A 95 -4.39 0.88 4.83
C VAL A 95 -5.82 0.74 5.34
N ILE A 96 -6.45 1.88 5.60
CA ILE A 96 -7.86 1.95 5.98
C ILE A 96 -8.63 2.20 4.68
N GLU A 97 -9.63 1.37 4.42
CA GLU A 97 -10.59 1.64 3.35
C GLU A 97 -11.57 2.69 3.88
N GLU A 98 -11.59 3.86 3.24
CA GLU A 98 -12.58 4.90 3.54
C GLU A 98 -13.88 4.53 2.82
N ASN A 99 -14.97 4.42 3.58
CA ASN A 99 -16.30 4.16 3.04
C ASN A 99 -17.15 5.43 3.19
N LEU A 100 -17.53 6.05 2.07
CA LEU A 100 -18.31 7.29 2.04
C LEU A 100 -19.69 7.17 2.71
N TYR A 101 -20.20 5.96 2.89
CA TYR A 101 -21.49 5.68 3.51
C TYR A 101 -21.36 5.19 4.96
N ASP A 102 -20.14 5.13 5.50
CA ASP A 102 -19.94 4.76 6.90
C ASP A 102 -20.09 5.99 7.78
N SER A 103 -21.00 5.92 8.76
CA SER A 103 -21.28 7.03 9.67
C SER A 103 -20.09 7.41 10.57
N ASP A 104 -19.03 6.59 10.59
CA ASP A 104 -17.76 6.86 11.28
C ASP A 104 -16.57 7.14 10.34
N ALA A 105 -16.80 7.26 9.02
CA ALA A 105 -15.75 7.61 8.06
C ALA A 105 -15.31 9.06 8.27
N VAL A 106 -14.15 9.23 8.91
CA VAL A 106 -13.47 10.52 9.01
C VAL A 106 -12.35 10.54 7.98
N PRO A 107 -12.29 11.54 7.07
CA PRO A 107 -11.17 11.69 6.15
C PRO A 107 -9.87 11.77 6.95
N GLN A 108 -8.91 10.89 6.66
CA GLN A 108 -7.59 11.05 7.26
C GLN A 108 -6.90 12.26 6.63
N HIS A 109 -6.90 13.40 7.32
CA HIS A 109 -5.93 14.45 7.02
C HIS A 109 -4.54 13.90 7.40
N VAL A 110 -3.85 13.33 6.41
CA VAL A 110 -2.43 13.00 6.54
C VAL A 110 -1.71 14.33 6.66
N GLU A 111 -1.31 14.70 7.88
CA GLU A 111 -0.30 15.75 8.05
C GLU A 111 1.00 15.22 7.45
N VAL A 112 1.19 15.49 6.16
CA VAL A 112 2.53 15.49 5.57
C VAL A 112 3.28 16.56 6.34
N ILE A 113 4.20 16.16 7.23
CA ILE A 113 5.15 17.07 7.85
C ILE A 113 6.08 17.53 6.72
N VAL A 114 5.66 18.55 5.98
CA VAL A 114 6.49 19.30 5.05
C VAL A 114 7.30 20.26 5.89
N LEU A 115 8.56 19.88 6.14
CA LEU A 115 9.56 20.79 6.65
C LEU A 115 9.86 21.85 5.58
N GLY A 116 9.21 23.01 5.72
CA GLY A 116 9.66 24.29 5.19
C GLY A 116 9.28 24.60 3.73
N GLY A 117 8.46 25.64 3.55
CA GLY A 117 8.26 26.30 2.27
C GLY A 117 6.94 27.07 2.25
N THR A 118 7.03 28.37 2.01
CA THR A 118 5.97 29.38 2.05
C THR A 118 4.84 29.18 1.04
N GLU A 119 3.66 29.70 1.43
CA GLU A 119 2.44 30.00 0.68
C GLU A 119 2.47 29.84 -0.85
N GLU A 120 1.44 29.18 -1.40
CA GLU A 120 0.55 29.81 -2.38
C GLU A 120 -0.76 28.99 -2.51
N GLN A 121 -1.83 29.74 -2.76
CA GLN A 121 -3.22 29.32 -2.83
C GLN A 121 -3.44 28.23 -3.90
N ASN A 122 -4.52 27.45 -3.81
CA ASN A 122 -5.48 27.31 -4.90
C ASN A 122 -6.78 26.64 -4.45
N ASN A 123 -7.85 27.37 -4.73
CA ASN A 123 -9.26 27.12 -4.53
C ASN A 123 -9.81 26.30 -5.70
N THR A 124 -10.57 25.22 -5.46
CA THR A 124 -11.59 24.74 -6.41
C THR A 124 -12.78 24.18 -5.67
N LEU A 125 -13.70 25.09 -5.40
CA LEU A 125 -15.14 24.92 -5.28
C LEU A 125 -15.69 24.19 -6.52
N TYR A 126 -16.26 23.00 -6.36
CA TYR A 126 -17.06 22.34 -7.39
C TYR A 126 -18.51 22.32 -6.94
N ASP A 127 -19.32 23.18 -7.54
CA ASP A 127 -20.79 23.11 -7.62
C ASP A 127 -21.19 23.95 -8.83
N ILE A 128 -21.48 23.31 -9.99
CA ILE A 128 -22.51 23.74 -10.96
C ILE A 128 -23.05 22.48 -11.66
N ASP A 129 -24.37 22.46 -11.73
CA ASP A 129 -25.30 21.36 -12.01
C ASP A 129 -25.30 20.79 -13.44
N GLU A 130 -25.78 19.54 -13.52
CA GLU A 130 -26.37 18.94 -14.71
C GLU A 130 -27.58 19.77 -15.17
N ASP A 131 -27.64 20.06 -16.48
CA ASP A 131 -28.84 20.16 -17.32
C ASP A 131 -28.74 21.31 -18.35
N GLU A 132 -28.11 21.05 -19.50
CA GLU A 132 -28.64 21.60 -20.75
C GLU A 132 -28.29 20.70 -21.94
N ILE A 133 -29.31 19.98 -22.43
CA ILE A 133 -29.30 19.15 -23.63
C ILE A 133 -29.67 20.03 -24.84
N LEU A 134 -29.07 19.77 -26.01
CA LEU A 134 -29.64 19.68 -27.38
C LEU A 134 -28.62 20.13 -28.47
N PRO A 135 -28.75 19.74 -29.76
CA PRO A 135 -28.54 18.41 -30.31
C PRO A 135 -27.59 18.41 -31.55
N ALA A 136 -27.37 17.20 -32.08
CA ALA A 136 -26.69 16.76 -33.31
C ALA A 136 -26.48 17.74 -34.48
N GLU A 137 -25.31 17.63 -35.15
CA GLU A 137 -25.20 17.32 -36.59
C GLU A 137 -23.90 16.53 -36.89
N GLU A 138 -24.05 15.36 -37.51
CA GLU A 138 -23.06 14.66 -38.36
C GLU A 138 -23.43 14.95 -39.84
N PRO A 139 -22.67 14.57 -40.89
CA PRO A 139 -21.28 14.08 -40.96
C PRO A 139 -20.47 14.74 -42.11
N ALA A 140 -19.17 14.43 -42.22
CA ALA A 140 -18.48 14.52 -43.51
C ALA A 140 -17.49 13.36 -43.71
N GLU A 141 -17.64 12.76 -44.88
CA GLU A 141 -17.13 11.48 -45.36
C GLU A 141 -15.66 11.51 -45.85
N GLN A 142 -15.05 10.31 -45.85
CA GLN A 142 -14.03 9.78 -46.80
C GLN A 142 -12.59 10.39 -46.69
N GLN A 143 -11.48 9.64 -46.78
CA GLN A 143 -11.17 8.52 -47.68
C GLN A 143 -10.18 7.51 -47.08
N MET A 144 -10.35 6.27 -47.52
CA MET A 144 -9.46 5.13 -47.36
C MET A 144 -8.26 5.26 -48.30
N ILE A 145 -7.05 4.92 -47.84
CA ILE A 145 -5.97 4.49 -48.75
C ILE A 145 -5.45 3.14 -48.23
N THR A 146 -5.88 2.10 -48.93
CA THR A 146 -5.21 0.81 -49.02
C THR A 146 -4.17 0.88 -50.13
N VAL A 147 -2.97 0.35 -49.91
CA VAL A 147 -2.18 -0.28 -50.97
C VAL A 147 -1.43 -1.49 -50.42
N ALA A 148 -1.42 -2.53 -51.26
CA ALA A 148 -1.09 -3.91 -50.95
C ALA A 148 0.39 -4.26 -51.12
N ASN A 149 0.78 -5.29 -50.35
CA ASN A 149 1.63 -6.43 -50.68
C ASN A 149 2.20 -6.54 -52.12
N VAL A 150 3.53 -6.74 -52.26
CA VAL A 150 4.16 -7.50 -53.37
C VAL A 150 5.44 -8.23 -52.89
N HIS A 151 5.35 -9.57 -52.87
CA HIS A 151 6.35 -10.65 -53.12
C HIS A 151 7.73 -10.64 -52.42
N SER A 152 8.11 -11.71 -51.69
CA SER A 152 8.65 -13.02 -52.18
C SER A 152 9.98 -12.83 -52.94
N GLU A 153 11.06 -13.58 -52.72
CA GLU A 153 11.18 -15.01 -52.44
C GLU A 153 12.65 -15.33 -52.02
N GLU A 154 12.86 -16.60 -51.66
CA GLU A 154 14.07 -17.39 -51.36
C GLU A 154 15.40 -16.99 -52.09
N VAL A 155 16.59 -17.40 -51.62
CA VAL A 155 17.23 -18.66 -52.02
C VAL A 155 18.43 -19.01 -51.11
N LYS A 156 18.46 -20.30 -50.70
CA LYS A 156 19.55 -21.10 -50.09
C LYS A 156 20.90 -21.00 -50.83
N LYS A 157 21.99 -21.18 -50.09
CA LYS A 157 23.27 -21.89 -50.40
C LYS A 157 24.36 -21.29 -49.49
N LEU A 158 25.28 -22.00 -48.84
CA LEU A 158 25.77 -23.39 -48.91
C LEU A 158 26.33 -23.74 -47.52
#